data_AF-A0A8B5WKU3-F1
#
_entry.id   AF-A0A8B5WKU3-F1
#
_cell.length_a   1.000
_cell.length_b   1.000
_cell.length_c   1.000
_cell.angle_alpha   90.00
_cell.angle_beta   90.00
_cell.angle_gamma   90.00
#
_symmetry.space_group_name_H-M   'P 1'
#
loop_
_entity.id
_entity.type
_entity.pdbx_description
1 polymer ?
#
loop_
_entity_poly.entity_id
_entity_poly.type
_entity_poly.pdbx_seq_one_letter_code
_entity_poly.pdbx_strand_id
1 'polypeptide(L)'
;MTRSPERPAAIFPDDRGWGRGTRPAINVTWYDAFAYANWLSEHEGLTPAYCTADSDVTWNLAADGWRLPTEAEWEYAARGGHLARL
;
A
#
# COMPACT_ATOMS: atom_id res chain seq x y z
N MET A 1 -2.27 6.24 -27.21
CA MET A 1 -2.48 7.22 -26.12
C MET A 1 -2.52 6.46 -24.81
N THR A 2 -1.38 5.98 -24.34
CA THR A 2 -1.25 5.37 -23.01
C THR A 2 -1.11 6.50 -22.01
N ARG A 3 -2.21 6.83 -21.31
CA ARG A 3 -2.10 7.58 -20.05
C ARG A 3 -1.17 6.74 -19.17
N SER A 4 0.06 7.19 -18.94
CA SER A 4 0.83 6.72 -17.79
C SER A 4 -0.10 6.84 -16.57
N PRO A 5 -0.14 5.85 -15.66
CA PRO A 5 -0.89 6.01 -14.44
C PRO A 5 -0.13 7.05 -13.61
N GLU A 6 -0.46 8.32 -13.82
CA GLU A 6 -0.06 9.37 -12.90
C GLU A 6 -0.44 8.88 -11.50
N ARG A 7 0.49 9.01 -10.54
CA ARG A 7 0.26 8.67 -9.14
C ARG A 7 -1.14 9.14 -8.76
N PRO A 8 -1.95 8.31 -8.08
CA PRO A 8 -3.32 8.66 -7.74
C PRO A 8 -3.29 10.09 -7.23
N ALA A 9 -3.99 10.99 -7.92
CA ALA A 9 -3.92 12.44 -7.71
C ALA A 9 -4.44 12.87 -6.32
N ALA A 10 -4.65 11.91 -5.42
CA ALA A 10 -5.15 12.10 -4.08
C ALA A 10 -3.96 12.19 -3.10
N ILE A 11 -3.73 13.44 -2.69
CA ILE A 11 -3.27 13.81 -1.36
C ILE A 11 -1.84 13.37 -1.05
N PHE A 12 -0.89 14.24 -1.39
CA PHE A 12 0.37 14.27 -0.67
C PHE A 12 0.07 14.43 0.83
N PRO A 13 0.34 13.42 1.67
CA PRO A 13 0.04 13.49 3.10
C PRO A 13 0.78 14.67 3.71
N ASP A 14 0.15 15.38 4.65
CA ASP A 14 0.84 16.44 5.39
C ASP A 14 2.08 15.84 6.08
N ASP A 15 3.24 16.46 5.93
CA ASP A 15 4.48 16.01 6.56
C ASP A 15 4.80 16.80 7.83
N ARG A 16 3.86 17.63 8.32
CA ARG A 16 3.98 18.52 9.48
C ARG A 16 5.20 19.44 9.42
N GLY A 17 5.69 19.75 8.22
CA GLY A 17 6.91 20.56 8.04
C GLY A 17 8.19 19.82 8.46
N TRP A 18 8.12 18.51 8.70
CA TRP A 18 9.31 17.71 8.98
C TRP A 18 10.14 17.51 7.70
N GLY A 19 9.53 17.65 6.53
CA GLY A 19 10.18 17.49 5.23
C GLY A 19 10.25 16.04 4.77
N ARG A 20 10.46 15.87 3.47
CA ARG A 20 10.39 14.58 2.75
C ARG A 20 11.78 14.12 2.31
N GLY A 21 11.95 12.82 2.07
CA GLY A 21 13.23 12.20 1.74
C GLY A 21 13.19 10.70 2.02
N THR A 22 14.20 10.16 2.70
CA THR A 22 14.23 8.77 3.17
C THR A 22 13.43 8.55 4.48
N ARG A 23 12.53 9.48 4.80
CA ARG A 23 11.69 9.43 6.00
C ARG A 23 10.38 8.69 5.69
N PRO A 24 9.81 7.98 6.66
CA PRO A 24 8.52 7.35 6.48
C PRO A 24 7.44 8.42 6.20
N ALA A 25 6.54 8.11 5.28
CA ALA A 25 5.34 8.93 5.08
C ALA A 25 4.46 8.86 6.33
N ILE A 26 3.92 10.00 6.75
CA ILE A 26 3.07 10.16 7.93
C ILE A 26 1.75 10.83 7.52
N ASN A 27 0.75 10.83 8.41
CA ASN A 27 -0.59 11.36 8.15
C ASN A 27 -1.28 10.73 6.91
N VAL A 28 -1.01 9.44 6.67
CA VAL A 28 -1.69 8.63 5.66
C VAL A 28 -2.94 8.00 6.26
N THR A 29 -4.07 8.05 5.56
CA THR A 29 -5.25 7.27 5.95
C THR A 29 -5.10 5.82 5.47
N TRP A 30 -5.92 4.93 6.03
CA TRP A 30 -6.00 3.55 5.53
C TRP A 30 -6.42 3.50 4.05
N TYR A 31 -7.30 4.42 3.64
CA TYR A 31 -7.75 4.55 2.25
C TYR A 31 -6.61 4.93 1.31
N ASP A 32 -5.77 5.89 1.72
CA ASP A 32 -4.61 6.30 0.94
C ASP A 32 -3.59 5.16 0.81
N ALA A 33 -3.40 4.38 1.88
CA ALA A 33 -2.43 3.29 1.91
C ALA A 33 -2.78 2.16 0.93
N PHE A 34 -4.04 1.72 0.87
CA PHE A 34 -4.43 0.68 -0.09
C PHE A 34 -4.53 1.24 -1.53
N ALA A 35 -4.93 2.50 -1.71
CA ALA A 35 -4.97 3.14 -3.01
C ALA A 35 -3.55 3.24 -3.61
N TYR A 36 -2.55 3.53 -2.77
CA TYR A 36 -1.14 3.48 -3.15
C TYR A 36 -0.69 2.07 -3.55
N ALA A 37 -1.08 1.04 -2.79
CA ALA A 37 -0.76 -0.34 -3.11
C ALA A 37 -1.36 -0.78 -4.46
N ASN A 38 -2.61 -0.40 -4.75
CA ASN A 38 -3.23 -0.64 -6.04
C ASN A 38 -2.48 0.08 -7.17
N TRP A 39 -2.18 1.38 -7.01
CA TRP A 39 -1.41 2.13 -8.01
C TRP A 39 -0.05 1.51 -8.27
N LEU A 40 0.65 1.06 -7.23
CA LEU A 40 1.95 0.39 -7.37
C LEU A 40 1.82 -0.92 -8.15
N SER A 41 0.75 -1.68 -7.87
CA SER A 41 0.41 -2.89 -8.62
C SER A 41 0.21 -2.60 -10.10
N GLU A 42 -0.61 -1.60 -10.44
CA GLU A 42 -0.86 -1.20 -11.83
C GLU A 42 0.40 -0.71 -12.53
N HIS A 43 1.24 0.05 -11.83
CA HIS A 43 2.50 0.57 -12.36
C HIS A 43 3.50 -0.56 -12.67
N GLU A 44 3.47 -1.65 -11.91
CA GLU A 44 4.29 -2.85 -12.14
C GLU A 44 3.60 -3.87 -13.06
N GLY A 45 2.38 -3.58 -13.54
CA GLY A 45 1.62 -4.48 -14.42
C GLY A 45 0.98 -5.68 -13.70
N LEU A 46 0.84 -5.60 -12.37
CA LEU A 46 0.20 -6.60 -11.53
C LEU A 46 -1.29 -6.30 -11.35
N THR A 47 -2.05 -7.31 -10.92
CA THR A 47 -3.48 -7.17 -10.62
C THR A 47 -3.67 -6.44 -9.28
N PRO A 48 -4.44 -5.34 -9.21
CA PRO A 48 -4.72 -4.66 -7.95
C PRO A 48 -5.38 -5.57 -6.93
N ALA A 49 -4.92 -5.53 -5.68
CA ALA A 49 -5.43 -6.37 -4.62
C ALA A 49 -6.77 -5.88 -4.05
N TYR A 50 -7.02 -4.56 -4.07
CA TYR A 50 -8.22 -3.98 -3.49
C TYR A 50 -9.21 -3.53 -4.56
N CYS A 51 -10.47 -3.91 -4.42
CA CYS A 51 -11.58 -3.43 -5.24
C CYS A 51 -12.46 -2.50 -4.40
N THR A 52 -12.62 -1.24 -4.85
CA THR A 52 -13.54 -0.27 -4.24
C THR A 52 -14.84 -0.26 -5.03
N ALA A 53 -15.84 -1.02 -4.58
CA ALA A 53 -17.18 -1.01 -5.17
C ALA A 53 -18.15 -0.38 -4.17
N ASP A 54 -18.90 0.63 -4.60
CA ASP A 54 -20.03 1.20 -3.84
C ASP A 54 -19.75 1.52 -2.36
N SER A 55 -18.55 2.03 -2.06
CA SER A 55 -18.05 2.40 -0.72
C SER A 55 -17.49 1.26 0.14
N ASP A 56 -17.55 0.02 -0.34
CA ASP A 56 -16.91 -1.14 0.30
C ASP A 56 -15.54 -1.43 -0.33
N VAL A 57 -14.57 -1.71 0.53
CA VAL A 57 -13.22 -2.12 0.14
C VAL A 57 -13.13 -3.63 0.31
N THR A 58 -13.04 -4.34 -0.80
CA THR A 58 -12.91 -5.80 -0.81
C THR A 58 -11.52 -6.20 -1.26
N TRP A 59 -10.98 -7.25 -0.64
CA TRP A 59 -9.69 -7.81 -1.02
C TRP A 59 -9.88 -8.98 -2.00
N ASN A 60 -9.29 -8.85 -3.18
CA ASN A 60 -9.13 -9.95 -4.12
C ASN A 60 -7.94 -10.85 -3.71
N LEU A 61 -8.24 -12.01 -3.13
CA LEU A 61 -7.23 -13.00 -2.73
C LEU A 61 -6.46 -13.63 -3.91
N ALA A 62 -7.00 -13.54 -5.13
CA ALA A 62 -6.35 -14.07 -6.33
C ALA A 62 -5.42 -13.05 -7.01
N ALA A 63 -5.38 -11.82 -6.53
CA ALA A 63 -4.50 -10.78 -7.07
C ALA A 63 -3.04 -11.07 -6.71
N ASP A 64 -2.15 -10.82 -7.66
CA ASP A 64 -0.70 -10.91 -7.54
C ASP A 64 -0.04 -9.55 -7.21
N GLY A 65 -0.84 -8.49 -7.08
CA GLY A 65 -0.37 -7.15 -6.75
C GLY A 65 -0.05 -6.91 -5.27
N TRP A 66 0.43 -5.70 -5.02
CA TRP A 66 0.77 -5.21 -3.70
C TRP A 66 -0.47 -5.05 -2.82
N ARG A 67 -0.29 -5.41 -1.55
CA ARG A 67 -1.30 -5.24 -0.50
C ARG A 67 -0.66 -4.91 0.83
N LEU A 68 -1.48 -4.39 1.75
CA LEU A 68 -1.07 -4.25 3.14
C LEU A 68 -0.92 -5.65 3.78
N PRO A 69 0.08 -5.82 4.67
CA PRO A 69 0.22 -7.05 5.43
C PRO A 69 -0.97 -7.20 6.38
N THR A 70 -1.41 -8.43 6.58
CA THR A 70 -2.30 -8.77 7.70
C THR A 70 -1.56 -8.57 9.01
N GLU A 71 -2.30 -8.43 10.12
CA GLU A 71 -1.69 -8.26 11.44
C GLU A 71 -0.75 -9.42 11.81
N ALA A 72 -1.14 -10.66 11.50
CA ALA A 72 -0.31 -11.84 11.71
C ALA A 72 0.98 -11.81 10.86
N GLU A 73 0.90 -11.42 9.58
CA GLU A 73 2.08 -11.28 8.72
C GLU A 73 3.01 -10.18 9.23
N TRP A 74 2.44 -9.05 9.68
CA TRP A 74 3.21 -7.95 10.25
C TRP A 74 3.90 -8.37 11.54
N GLU A 75 3.19 -9.03 12.45
CA GLU A 75 3.72 -9.50 13.73
C GLU A 75 4.83 -10.55 13.52
N TYR A 76 4.67 -11.45 12.53
CA TYR A 76 5.71 -12.42 12.17
C TYR A 76 6.97 -11.74 11.62
N ALA A 77 6.80 -10.77 10.71
CA ALA A 77 7.91 -10.01 10.14
C ALA A 77 8.62 -9.14 11.21
N ALA A 78 7.84 -8.48 12.07
CA ALA A 78 8.37 -7.63 13.15
C ALA A 78 9.13 -8.43 14.21
N ARG A 79 8.77 -9.70 14.43
CA ARG A 79 9.50 -10.63 15.32
C ARG A 79 10.77 -11.23 14.70
N GLY A 80 11.13 -10.86 13.46
CA GLY A 80 12.36 -11.33 12.81
C GLY A 80 12.25 -12.69 12.11
N GLY A 81 11.03 -13.20 11.90
CA GLY A 81 10.78 -14.45 11.18
C GLY A 81 11.56 -15.66 11.73
N HIS A 82 12.08 -16.52 10.85
CA HIS A 82 12.85 -17.72 11.21
C HIS A 82 14.23 -17.40 11.84
N LEU A 83 14.71 -16.16 11.83
CA LEU A 83 16.01 -15.82 12.44
C LEU A 83 15.96 -15.68 13.98
N ALA A 84 14.79 -15.89 14.59
CA ALA A 84 14.60 -15.89 16.05
C ALA A 84 14.71 -17.29 16.70
N ARG A 85 15.50 -18.22 16.13
CA ARG A 85 15.84 -19.49 16.78
C ARG A 85 17.34 -19.50 17.12
N LEU A 86 17.67 -19.03 18.31
CA LEU A 86 18.88 -19.43 19.04
C LEU A 86 18.51 -20.55 20.02
#